data_AF-A0A1H9JBV1-F1
#
_entry.id   AF-A0A1H9JBV1-F1
#
_cell.length_a   1.000
_cell.length_b   1.000
_cell.length_c   1.000
_cell.angle_alpha   90.00
_cell.angle_beta   90.00
_cell.angle_gamma   90.00
#
_symmetry.space_group_name_H-M   'P 1'
#
loop_
_entity.id
_entity.type
_entity.pdbx_description
1 polymer ?
#
loop_
_entity_poly.entity_id
_entity_poly.type
_entity_poly.pdbx_seq_one_letter_code
_entity_poly.pdbx_strand_id
1 'polypeptide(L)'
;MDRGRHPVPVRDRKVGASSRNHRFSANVQVIVDADTRLVVAAARPVPGTTADARAWRASGLAEHCQGVAVLGDGAYINTGLIIPHRRRPGRALMAGEEADNAEHRRVRARVEHTFARMRNYKILRDCR
;
A
#
# COMPACT_ATOMS: atom_id res chain seq x y z
N MET A 1 -19.87 23.32 15.98
CA MET A 1 -19.04 23.66 14.81
C MET A 1 -17.59 23.56 15.23
N ASP A 2 -16.90 22.49 14.83
CA ASP A 2 -15.43 22.44 14.87
C ASP A 2 -14.96 22.04 13.47
N ARG A 3 -14.50 23.03 12.72
CA ARG A 3 -13.88 22.81 11.41
C ARG A 3 -12.43 22.42 11.68
N GLY A 4 -12.25 21.19 12.15
CA GLY A 4 -10.95 20.56 12.37
C GLY A 4 -10.13 20.59 11.09
N ARG A 5 -9.16 21.51 11.07
CA ARG A 5 -8.18 21.67 10.00
C ARG A 5 -7.34 20.40 9.98
N HIS A 6 -7.72 19.41 9.17
CA HIS A 6 -6.93 18.19 9.01
C HIS A 6 -5.54 18.56 8.50
N PRO A 7 -4.47 18.39 9.31
CA PRO A 7 -3.13 18.72 8.86
C PRO A 7 -2.78 17.78 7.71
N VAL A 8 -2.33 18.36 6.60
CA VAL A 8 -1.72 17.58 5.51
C VAL A 8 -0.58 16.77 6.14
N PRO A 9 -0.58 15.43 6.07
CA PRO A 9 0.33 14.58 6.85
C PRO A 9 1.82 14.91 6.64
N VAL A 10 2.16 15.41 5.45
CA VAL A 10 3.52 15.83 5.09
C VAL A 10 3.97 17.13 5.78
N ARG A 11 3.03 17.92 6.32
CA ARG A 11 3.32 19.12 7.13
C ARG A 11 3.27 18.86 8.63
N ASP A 12 2.91 17.65 9.06
CA ASP A 12 2.90 17.26 10.48
C ASP A 12 4.25 16.70 10.91
N ARG A 13 4.98 17.47 11.74
CA ARG A 13 6.29 17.10 12.31
C ARG A 13 6.24 15.91 13.27
N LYS A 14 5.05 15.43 13.66
CA LYS A 14 4.89 14.21 14.47
C LYS A 14 4.81 12.94 13.63
N VAL A 15 4.49 13.04 12.34
CA VAL A 15 4.31 11.89 11.44
C VAL A 15 5.38 11.86 10.33
N GLY A 16 5.94 12.99 9.92
CA GLY A 16 7.00 13.02 8.91
C GLY A 16 8.38 12.64 9.46
N ALA A 17 9.05 11.67 8.85
CA ALA A 17 10.48 11.39 9.11
C ALA A 17 11.36 11.98 7.99
N SER A 18 12.54 12.46 8.37
CA SER A 18 13.57 12.95 7.45
C SER A 18 14.12 11.79 6.61
N SER A 19 14.02 11.90 5.28
CA SER A 19 14.71 11.01 4.34
C SER A 19 15.98 11.71 3.81
N ARG A 20 16.92 10.96 3.21
CA ARG A 20 18.22 11.46 2.70
C ARG A 20 18.15 12.69 1.77
N ASN A 21 16.95 13.09 1.32
CA ASN A 21 16.70 14.20 0.41
C ASN A 21 15.92 15.38 1.02
N HIS A 22 15.82 15.51 2.35
CA HIS A 22 15.11 16.65 3.00
C HIS A 22 13.64 16.85 2.54
N ARG A 23 12.94 15.76 2.21
CA ARG A 23 11.49 15.76 1.96
C ARG A 23 10.78 14.94 3.03
N PHE A 24 9.84 15.57 3.73
CA PHE A 24 8.87 14.88 4.58
C PHE A 24 7.93 14.10 3.66
N SER A 25 7.86 12.79 3.84
CA SER A 25 6.90 11.94 3.13
C SER A 25 6.10 11.13 4.14
N ALA A 26 4.88 10.78 3.75
CA ALA A 26 4.00 9.92 4.52
C ALA A 26 3.67 8.67 3.71
N ASN A 27 3.67 7.52 4.35
CA ASN A 27 3.19 6.26 3.79
C ASN A 27 1.75 6.06 4.29
N VAL A 28 0.81 5.86 3.35
CA VAL A 28 -0.59 5.58 3.63
C VAL A 28 -0.92 4.22 3.05
N GLN A 29 -1.42 3.32 3.89
CA GLN A 29 -1.91 2.01 3.48
C GLN A 29 -3.37 2.13 3.05
N VAL A 30 -3.72 1.54 1.90
CA VAL A 30 -5.07 1.62 1.31
C VAL A 30 -5.45 0.24 0.80
N ILE A 31 -6.68 -0.19 1.09
CA ILE A 31 -7.29 -1.37 0.49
C ILE A 31 -8.18 -0.89 -0.66
N VAL A 32 -7.99 -1.51 -1.83
CA VAL A 32 -8.79 -1.29 -3.02
C VAL A 32 -9.44 -2.61 -3.38
N ASP A 33 -10.75 -2.58 -3.57
CA ASP A 33 -11.47 -3.71 -4.15
C ASP A 33 -11.08 -3.82 -5.63
N ALA A 34 -10.54 -4.97 -6.03
CA ALA A 34 -9.91 -5.15 -7.33
C ALA A 34 -10.90 -5.19 -8.52
N ASP A 35 -12.17 -5.50 -8.24
CA ASP A 35 -13.20 -5.67 -9.28
C ASP A 35 -13.94 -4.36 -9.51
N THR A 36 -14.38 -3.72 -8.43
CA THR A 36 -15.07 -2.41 -8.47
C THR A 36 -14.11 -1.24 -8.59
N ARG A 37 -12.81 -1.45 -8.25
CA ARG A 37 -11.75 -0.42 -8.21
C ARG A 37 -12.01 0.70 -7.20
N LEU A 38 -12.86 0.44 -6.21
CA LEU A 38 -13.17 1.38 -5.14
C LEU A 38 -12.18 1.25 -3.98
N VAL A 39 -11.84 2.37 -3.35
CA VAL A 39 -11.13 2.37 -2.07
C VAL A 39 -12.12 1.97 -0.98
N VAL A 40 -11.84 0.87 -0.29
CA VAL A 40 -12.75 0.34 0.76
C VAL A 40 -12.27 0.70 2.16
N ALA A 41 -10.97 0.87 2.37
CA ALA A 41 -10.40 1.28 3.63
C ALA A 41 -9.05 1.98 3.42
N ALA A 42 -8.70 2.90 4.31
CA ALA A 42 -7.39 3.54 4.34
C ALA A 42 -6.95 3.75 5.79
N ALA A 43 -5.66 3.53 6.04
CA ALA A 43 -5.07 3.69 7.36
C ALA A 43 -4.63 5.12 7.63
N ARG A 44 -4.37 5.43 8.90
CA ARG A 44 -3.66 6.66 9.24
C ARG A 44 -2.26 6.66 8.61
N PRO A 45 -1.79 7.82 8.11
CA PRO A 45 -0.45 7.93 7.57
C PRO A 45 0.61 7.64 8.65
N VAL A 46 1.68 6.98 8.24
CA VAL A 46 2.90 6.76 9.03
C VAL A 46 4.08 7.46 8.35
N PRO A 47 5.24 7.64 9.01
CA PRO A 47 6.41 8.21 8.37
C PRO A 47 6.76 7.46 7.08
N GLY A 48 7.08 8.19 6.01
CA GLY A 48 7.33 7.60 4.68
C GLY A 48 8.53 6.66 4.60
N THR A 49 9.40 6.66 5.61
CA THR A 49 10.50 5.70 5.77
C THR A 49 10.07 4.38 6.41
N THR A 50 8.82 4.27 6.88
CA THR A 50 8.29 3.04 7.47
C THR A 50 8.17 1.97 6.40
N ALA A 51 8.82 0.83 6.64
CA ALA A 51 8.71 -0.34 5.76
C ALA A 51 7.25 -0.79 5.61
N ASP A 52 6.85 -1.17 4.40
CA ASP A 52 5.45 -1.48 4.07
C ASP A 52 4.85 -2.58 4.96
N ALA A 53 5.60 -3.67 5.22
CA ALA A 53 5.15 -4.71 6.14
C ALA A 53 4.93 -4.21 7.58
N ARG A 54 5.68 -3.19 8.02
CA ARG A 54 5.47 -2.56 9.34
C ARG A 54 4.26 -1.64 9.31
N ALA A 55 4.11 -0.83 8.25
CA ALA A 55 2.96 0.04 8.06
C ALA A 55 1.65 -0.79 8.03
N TRP A 56 1.66 -1.92 7.31
CA TRP A 56 0.54 -2.87 7.27
C TRP A 56 0.15 -3.38 8.65
N ARG A 57 1.10 -3.92 9.43
CA ARG A 57 0.80 -4.46 10.77
C ARG A 57 0.27 -3.40 11.72
N ALA A 58 0.76 -2.16 11.60
CA ALA A 58 0.31 -1.04 12.43
C ALA A 58 -1.00 -0.40 11.96
N SER A 59 -1.54 -0.81 10.80
CA SER A 59 -2.63 -0.09 10.14
C SER A 59 -4.02 -0.40 10.69
N GLY A 60 -4.22 -1.55 11.32
CA GLY A 60 -5.56 -2.09 11.67
C GLY A 60 -6.37 -2.56 10.46
N LEU A 61 -5.87 -2.45 9.23
CA LEU A 61 -6.62 -2.80 8.01
C LEU A 61 -6.88 -4.30 7.87
N ALA A 62 -6.08 -5.15 8.52
CA ALA A 62 -6.27 -6.59 8.52
C ALA A 62 -7.66 -7.00 9.07
N GLU A 63 -8.21 -6.24 10.03
CA GLU A 63 -9.55 -6.49 10.60
C GLU A 63 -10.67 -6.28 9.57
N HIS A 64 -10.46 -5.37 8.61
CA HIS A 64 -11.42 -5.08 7.53
C HIS A 64 -11.37 -6.12 6.41
N CYS A 65 -10.40 -7.03 6.47
CA CYS A 65 -10.11 -8.00 5.41
C CYS A 65 -10.39 -9.45 5.85
N GLN A 66 -11.11 -9.66 6.96
CA GLN A 66 -11.41 -11.01 7.42
C GLN A 66 -12.27 -11.76 6.41
N GLY A 67 -11.85 -12.98 6.06
CA GLY A 67 -12.58 -13.84 5.12
C GLY A 67 -12.42 -13.48 3.64
N VAL A 68 -11.59 -12.49 3.28
CA VAL A 68 -11.31 -12.13 1.88
C VAL A 68 -9.84 -12.33 1.52
N ALA A 69 -9.60 -12.71 0.26
CA ALA A 69 -8.25 -12.81 -0.27
C ALA A 69 -7.67 -11.39 -0.47
N VAL A 70 -6.58 -11.08 0.23
CA VAL A 70 -5.90 -9.79 0.09
C VAL A 70 -4.54 -9.99 -0.56
N LEU A 71 -4.35 -9.32 -1.69
CA LEU A 71 -3.09 -9.34 -2.43
C LEU A 71 -2.17 -8.23 -1.92
N GLY A 72 -0.89 -8.56 -1.75
CA GLY A 72 0.16 -7.62 -1.44
C GLY A 72 1.34 -7.75 -2.40
N ASP A 73 2.14 -6.71 -2.51
CA ASP A 73 3.43 -6.78 -3.18
C ASP A 73 4.45 -7.58 -2.37
N GLY A 74 5.56 -7.95 -3.01
CA GLY A 74 6.64 -8.68 -2.35
C GLY A 74 7.13 -8.01 -1.06
N ALA A 75 7.10 -6.67 -0.95
CA ALA A 75 7.49 -5.93 0.25
C ALA A 75 6.69 -6.31 1.51
N TYR A 76 5.49 -6.90 1.36
CA TYR A 76 4.62 -7.37 2.42
C TYR A 76 4.89 -8.83 2.82
N ILE A 77 6.12 -9.31 2.69
CA ILE A 77 6.45 -10.67 3.16
C ILE A 77 6.20 -10.83 4.67
N ASN A 78 5.75 -12.01 5.08
CA ASN A 78 5.41 -12.38 6.47
C ASN A 78 4.27 -11.55 7.10
N THR A 79 3.31 -11.09 6.30
CA THR A 79 2.13 -10.34 6.78
C THR A 79 0.80 -11.09 6.67
N GLY A 80 0.80 -12.29 6.08
CA GLY A 80 -0.41 -13.06 5.77
C GLY A 80 -1.09 -12.67 4.46
N LEU A 81 -0.57 -11.66 3.74
CA LEU A 81 -1.06 -11.30 2.41
C LEU A 81 -0.61 -12.32 1.35
N ILE A 82 -1.44 -12.48 0.32
CA ILE A 82 -1.07 -13.24 -0.88
C ILE A 82 -0.08 -12.39 -1.68
N ILE A 83 1.19 -12.79 -1.65
CA ILE A 83 2.28 -12.11 -2.35
C ILE A 83 2.77 -12.96 -3.53
N PRO A 84 3.34 -12.36 -4.57
CA PRO A 84 3.86 -13.12 -5.71
C PRO A 84 5.00 -14.06 -5.27
N HIS A 85 5.05 -15.24 -5.88
CA HIS A 85 6.13 -16.20 -5.72
C HIS A 85 7.45 -15.57 -6.15
N ARG A 86 8.45 -15.65 -5.27
CA ARG A 86 9.79 -15.16 -5.53
C ARG A 86 10.67 -16.27 -6.07
N ARG A 87 11.41 -15.97 -7.14
CA ARG A 87 12.48 -16.85 -7.64
C ARG A 87 13.57 -16.99 -6.56
N ARG A 88 13.99 -18.21 -6.28
CA ARG A 88 15.11 -18.50 -5.36
C ARG A 88 16.38 -18.75 -6.17
N PRO A 89 17.58 -18.44 -5.63
CA PRO A 89 18.83 -18.79 -6.29
C PRO A 89 18.85 -20.29 -6.64
N GLY A 90 19.18 -20.63 -7.87
CA GLY A 90 19.23 -22.01 -8.35
C GLY A 90 17.87 -22.72 -8.56
N ARG A 91 16.73 -22.07 -8.29
CA ARG A 91 15.39 -22.64 -8.52
C ARG A 91 14.54 -21.70 -9.37
N ALA A 92 14.23 -22.15 -10.58
CA ALA A 92 13.22 -21.50 -11.42
C ALA A 92 11.82 -21.63 -10.79
N LEU A 93 10.91 -20.72 -11.16
CA LEU A 93 9.51 -20.87 -10.78
C LEU A 93 8.91 -22.06 -11.53
N MET A 94 8.02 -22.78 -10.87
CA MET A 94 7.21 -23.80 -11.51
C MET A 94 6.13 -23.14 -12.38
N ALA A 95 5.63 -23.83 -13.40
CA ALA A 95 4.60 -23.29 -14.30
C ALA A 95 3.36 -22.78 -13.53
N GLY A 96 2.95 -23.45 -12.46
CA GLY A 96 1.87 -22.98 -11.58
C GLY A 96 2.20 -21.67 -10.86
N GLU A 97 3.41 -21.56 -10.29
CA GLU A 97 3.87 -20.32 -9.62
C GLU A 97 3.97 -19.14 -10.60
N GLU A 98 4.31 -19.41 -11.87
CA GLU A 98 4.32 -18.40 -12.93
C GLU A 98 2.91 -17.95 -13.32
N ALA A 99 1.96 -18.88 -13.41
CA ALA A 99 0.55 -18.60 -13.68
C ALA A 99 -0.08 -17.77 -12.55
N ASP A 100 0.16 -18.15 -11.30
CA ASP A 100 -0.29 -17.40 -10.12
C ASP A 100 0.30 -15.98 -10.11
N ASN A 101 1.59 -15.85 -10.42
CA ASN A 101 2.23 -14.54 -10.57
C ASN A 101 1.68 -13.73 -11.76
N ALA A 102 1.19 -14.37 -12.81
CA ALA A 102 0.55 -13.68 -13.93
C ALA A 102 -0.80 -13.10 -13.53
N GLU A 103 -1.62 -13.86 -12.81
CA GLU A 103 -2.91 -13.38 -12.31
C GLU A 103 -2.72 -12.31 -11.24
N HIS A 104 -1.76 -12.48 -10.33
CA HIS A 104 -1.39 -11.46 -9.34
C HIS A 104 -1.03 -10.12 -10.03
N ARG A 105 -0.19 -10.16 -11.08
CA ARG A 105 0.15 -8.96 -11.88
C ARG A 105 -1.07 -8.34 -12.55
N ARG A 106 -2.01 -9.15 -13.05
CA ARG A 106 -3.24 -8.66 -13.69
C ARG A 106 -4.11 -7.89 -12.70
N VAL A 107 -4.31 -8.43 -11.50
CA VAL A 107 -5.06 -7.78 -10.43
C VAL A 107 -4.35 -6.49 -9.98
N ARG A 108 -3.04 -6.58 -9.76
CA ARG A 108 -2.20 -5.44 -9.36
C ARG A 108 -2.29 -4.27 -10.34
N ALA A 109 -2.30 -4.53 -11.66
CA ALA A 109 -2.43 -3.49 -12.66
C ALA A 109 -3.72 -2.66 -12.50
N ARG A 110 -4.83 -3.28 -12.09
CA ARG A 110 -6.10 -2.57 -11.80
C ARG A 110 -5.96 -1.64 -10.61
N VAL A 111 -5.32 -2.12 -9.54
CA VAL A 111 -5.07 -1.37 -8.30
C VAL A 111 -4.12 -0.21 -8.55
N GLU A 112 -3.03 -0.44 -9.30
CA GLU A 112 -2.08 0.61 -9.69
C GLU A 112 -2.74 1.72 -10.51
N HIS A 113 -3.68 1.38 -11.41
CA HIS A 113 -4.47 2.37 -12.13
C HIS A 113 -5.33 3.22 -11.20
N THR A 114 -5.97 2.61 -10.20
CA THR A 114 -6.70 3.34 -9.15
C THR A 114 -5.76 4.27 -8.38
N PHE A 115 -4.60 3.80 -7.94
CA PHE A 115 -3.60 4.63 -7.26
C PHE A 115 -3.07 5.78 -8.12
N ALA A 116 -2.83 5.55 -9.41
CA ALA A 116 -2.39 6.59 -10.34
C ALA A 116 -3.45 7.71 -10.43
N ARG A 117 -4.73 7.35 -10.50
CA ARG A 117 -5.84 8.32 -10.44
C ARG A 117 -5.88 9.04 -9.10
N MET A 118 -5.75 8.32 -7.99
CA MET A 118 -5.70 8.89 -6.63
C MET A 118 -4.61 9.96 -6.50
N ARG A 119 -3.38 9.66 -6.95
CA ARG A 119 -2.23 10.57 -6.89
C ARG A 119 -2.41 11.85 -7.72
N ASN A 120 -3.33 11.86 -8.68
CA ASN A 120 -3.66 13.04 -9.47
C ASN A 120 -4.66 13.98 -8.77
N TYR A 121 -5.37 13.53 -7.72
CA TYR A 121 -6.24 14.40 -6.93
C TYR A 121 -5.40 15.32 -6.03
N LYS A 122 -5.74 16.62 -6.03
CA LYS A 122 -4.96 17.73 -5.45
C LYS A 122 -4.45 17.52 -4.01
N ILE A 123 -5.11 16.68 -3.20
CA ILE A 123 -4.74 16.42 -1.80
C ILE A 123 -3.40 15.67 -1.68
N LEU A 124 -3.02 14.83 -2.65
CA LEU A 124 -1.76 14.08 -2.64
C LEU A 124 -0.60 14.76 -3.40
N ARG A 125 -0.89 15.82 -4.16
CA ARG A 125 0.11 16.57 -4.94
C ARG A 125 1.10 17.31 -4.04
N ASP A 126 0.66 17.71 -2.85
CA ASP A 126 1.45 18.44 -1.85
C ASP A 126 2.33 17.52 -0.98
N CYS A 127 2.33 16.21 -1.24
CA CYS A 127 3.05 15.20 -0.47
C CYS A 127 4.28 14.60 -1.19
N ARG A 128 4.81 15.26 -2.24
CA ARG A 128 5.89 14.75 -3.10
C ARG A 128 7.28 15.34 -2.86
#